data_AF-A0A7C2KNG2-F1
#
_entry.id   AF-A0A7C2KNG2-F1
#
_cell.length_a   1.000
_cell.length_b   1.000
_cell.length_c   1.000
_cell.angle_alpha   90.00
_cell.angle_beta   90.00
_cell.angle_gamma   90.00
#
_symmetry.space_group_name_H-M   'P 1'
#
loop_
_entity.id
_entity.type
_entity.pdbx_description
1 polymer ?
#
loop_
_entity_poly.entity_id
_entity_poly.type
_entity_poly.pdbx_seq_one_letter_code
_entity_poly.pdbx_strand_id
1 'polypeptide(L)'
;MKLSPAKVEQLAAMLVDVLAETDGVLFQASDPELRAAIREIMTDELEVEDRLNAEVHQLLQAYKYEITQGRLDYDTLFRRIRQRLITERKIVL
;
A
#
# COMPACT_ATOMS: atom_id res chain seq x y z
N MET A 1 6.58 3.02 4.89
CA MET A 1 5.41 3.91 4.77
C MET A 1 5.82 5.32 4.37
N LYS A 2 5.27 5.83 3.26
CA LYS A 2 5.55 7.19 2.74
C LYS A 2 4.81 8.32 3.50
N LEU A 3 3.75 8.00 4.25
CA LEU A 3 3.01 8.93 5.10
C LEU A 3 3.19 8.60 6.58
N SER A 4 3.20 9.64 7.43
CA SER A 4 3.21 9.46 8.89
C SER A 4 1.81 9.15 9.42
N PRO A 5 1.68 8.38 10.52
CA PRO A 5 0.39 8.05 11.12
C PRO A 5 -0.46 9.29 11.46
N ALA A 6 0.18 10.35 11.96
CA ALA A 6 -0.49 11.62 12.25
C ALA A 6 -1.09 12.28 10.99
N LYS A 7 -0.46 12.10 9.83
CA LYS A 7 -0.96 12.63 8.57
C LYS A 7 -2.18 11.84 8.07
N VAL A 8 -2.18 10.52 8.27
CA VAL A 8 -3.32 9.65 7.95
C VAL A 8 -4.54 10.05 8.80
N GLU A 9 -4.36 10.26 10.10
CA GLU A 9 -5.43 10.74 10.99
C GLU A 9 -6.01 12.09 10.55
N GLN A 10 -5.13 13.04 10.21
CA GLN A 10 -5.57 14.35 9.71
C GLN A 10 -6.38 14.23 8.42
N LEU A 11 -5.94 13.38 7.47
CA LEU A 11 -6.63 13.16 6.21
C LEU A 11 -7.97 12.45 6.41
N ALA A 12 -8.02 11.44 7.28
CA ALA A 12 -9.26 10.75 7.61
C ALA A 12 -10.32 11.69 8.19
N ALA A 13 -9.91 12.59 9.10
CA ALA A 13 -10.79 13.63 9.65
C ALA A 13 -11.34 14.55 8.55
N MET A 14 -10.46 15.11 7.72
CA MET A 14 -10.87 16.00 6.61
C MET A 14 -11.80 15.30 5.62
N LEU A 15 -11.60 14.00 5.37
CA LEU A 15 -12.43 13.23 4.44
C LEU A 15 -13.84 13.03 5.00
N VAL A 16 -13.98 12.77 6.30
CA VAL A 16 -15.29 12.73 6.96
C VAL A 16 -15.98 14.08 6.89
N ASP A 17 -15.26 15.17 7.16
CA ASP A 17 -15.83 16.52 7.12
C ASP A 17 -16.34 16.86 5.70
N VAL A 18 -15.57 16.55 4.66
CA VAL A 18 -16.00 16.75 3.25
C VAL A 18 -17.19 15.87 2.88
N LEU A 19 -17.21 14.61 3.33
CA LEU A 19 -18.35 13.72 3.10
C LEU A 19 -19.61 14.23 3.80
N ALA A 20 -19.48 14.88 4.96
CA ALA A 20 -20.59 15.46 5.71
C ALA A 20 -21.18 16.68 4.99
N GLU A 21 -20.33 17.46 4.32
CA GLU A 21 -20.72 18.63 3.53
C GLU A 21 -21.25 18.27 2.13
N THR A 22 -21.11 17.01 1.71
CA THR A 22 -21.54 16.57 0.37
C THR A 22 -23.03 16.22 0.36
N ASP A 23 -23.80 16.98 -0.43
CA ASP A 23 -25.22 16.72 -0.64
C ASP A 23 -25.46 15.31 -1.19
N GLY A 24 -26.31 14.54 -0.51
CA GLY A 24 -26.67 13.16 -0.88
C GLY A 24 -25.90 12.06 -0.16
N VAL A 25 -24.99 12.41 0.77
CA VAL A 25 -24.33 11.44 1.65
C VAL A 25 -25.10 11.33 2.96
N LEU A 26 -25.46 10.10 3.35
CA LEU A 26 -26.07 9.80 4.64
C LEU A 26 -25.15 8.86 5.41
N PHE A 27 -24.65 9.31 6.55
CA PHE A 27 -23.89 8.46 7.44
C PHE A 27 -24.81 7.49 8.18
N GLN A 28 -24.49 6.21 8.09
CA GLN A 28 -25.18 5.13 8.81
C GLN A 28 -24.46 4.72 10.10
N ALA A 29 -23.25 5.26 10.32
CA ALA A 29 -22.37 4.96 11.45
C ALA A 29 -21.96 6.25 12.15
N SER A 30 -21.40 6.13 13.36
CA SER A 30 -20.93 7.28 14.12
C SER A 30 -19.66 7.86 13.52
N ASP A 31 -19.45 9.18 13.64
CA ASP A 31 -18.19 9.87 13.27
C ASP A 31 -16.89 9.10 13.64
N PRO A 32 -16.71 8.62 14.89
CA PRO A 32 -15.50 7.88 15.25
C PRO A 32 -15.35 6.54 14.51
N GLU A 33 -16.45 5.87 14.20
CA GLU A 33 -16.44 4.60 13.44
C GLU A 33 -16.03 4.85 11.99
N LEU A 34 -16.58 5.91 11.38
CA LEU A 34 -16.25 6.29 10.01
C LEU A 34 -14.78 6.70 9.87
N ARG A 35 -14.27 7.50 10.82
CA ARG A 35 -12.84 7.88 10.89
C ARG A 35 -11.95 6.65 11.04
N ALA A 36 -12.34 5.70 11.88
CA ALA A 36 -11.60 4.46 12.06
C ALA A 36 -11.55 3.62 10.79
N ALA A 37 -12.67 3.47 10.08
CA ALA A 37 -12.75 2.74 8.83
C ALA A 37 -11.91 3.39 7.73
N ILE A 38 -11.98 4.72 7.58
CA ILE A 38 -11.17 5.46 6.61
C ILE A 38 -9.68 5.29 6.91
N ARG A 39 -9.28 5.40 8.18
CA ARG A 39 -7.89 5.19 8.58
C ARG A 39 -7.41 3.78 8.28
N GLU A 40 -8.23 2.77 8.53
CA GLU A 40 -7.90 1.37 8.24
C GLU A 40 -7.66 1.18 6.74
N ILE A 41 -8.60 1.64 5.90
CA ILE A 41 -8.48 1.59 4.43
C ILE A 41 -7.21 2.33 3.96
N MET A 42 -6.96 3.53 4.49
CA MET A 42 -5.78 4.31 4.12
C MET A 42 -4.48 3.62 4.56
N THR A 43 -4.45 3.05 5.76
CA THR A 43 -3.29 2.33 6.29
C THR A 43 -3.02 1.09 5.44
N ASP A 44 -4.06 0.30 5.17
CA ASP A 44 -3.96 -0.89 4.33
C ASP A 44 -3.38 -0.54 2.95
N GLU A 45 -3.90 0.50 2.30
CA GLU A 45 -3.41 0.94 0.99
C GLU A 45 -1.95 1.43 1.05
N LEU A 46 -1.57 2.15 2.11
CA LEU A 46 -0.19 2.60 2.32
C LEU A 46 0.78 1.45 2.62
N GLU A 47 0.31 0.37 3.23
CA GLU A 47 1.10 -0.81 3.54
C GLU A 47 1.24 -1.76 2.34
N VAL A 48 0.35 -1.70 1.35
CA VAL A 48 0.43 -2.52 0.13
C VAL A 48 1.80 -2.40 -0.54
N GLU A 49 2.36 -1.19 -0.65
CA GLU A 49 3.69 -0.98 -1.25
C GLU A 49 4.82 -1.57 -0.39
N ASP A 50 4.73 -1.45 0.93
CA ASP A 50 5.72 -2.01 1.85
C ASP A 50 5.70 -3.55 1.83
N ARG A 51 4.51 -4.17 1.81
CA ARG A 51 4.36 -5.62 1.65
C ARG A 51 4.87 -6.11 0.31
N LEU A 52 4.55 -5.39 -0.77
CA LEU A 52 5.05 -5.69 -2.11
C LEU A 52 6.59 -5.69 -2.12
N ASN A 53 7.22 -4.67 -1.53
CA ASN A 53 8.67 -4.59 -1.43
C ASN A 53 9.26 -5.75 -0.61
N ALA A 54 8.66 -6.12 0.51
CA ALA A 54 9.10 -7.24 1.33
C ALA A 54 9.03 -8.57 0.56
N GLU A 55 7.94 -8.80 -0.18
CA GLU A 55 7.72 -10.00 -1.00
C GLU A 55 8.75 -10.08 -2.15
N VAL A 56 9.01 -8.95 -2.83
CA VAL A 56 10.08 -8.86 -3.85
C VAL A 56 11.43 -9.25 -3.25
N HIS A 57 11.77 -8.74 -2.06
CA HIS A 57 13.04 -9.04 -1.40
C HIS A 57 13.15 -10.51 -0.99
N GLN A 58 12.07 -11.11 -0.47
CA GLN A 58 12.04 -12.54 -0.15
C GLN A 58 12.26 -13.41 -1.39
N LEU A 59 11.59 -13.09 -2.51
CA LEU A 59 11.80 -13.81 -3.76
C LEU A 59 13.24 -13.66 -4.26
N LEU A 60 13.82 -12.46 -4.18
CA LEU A 60 15.22 -12.24 -4.55
C LEU A 60 16.21 -12.98 -3.65
N GLN A 61 15.90 -13.18 -2.37
CA GLN A 61 16.73 -14.01 -1.49
C GLN A 61 16.80 -15.46 -1.97
N ALA A 62 15.73 -16.01 -2.52
CA ALA A 62 15.74 -17.36 -3.10
C ALA A 62 16.69 -17.47 -4.30
N TYR A 63 16.84 -16.40 -5.09
CA TYR A 63 17.74 -16.34 -6.24
C TYR A 63 19.16 -15.85 -5.91
N LYS A 64 19.44 -15.51 -4.65
CA LYS A 64 20.71 -14.90 -4.22
C LYS A 64 21.94 -15.72 -4.62
N TYR A 65 21.85 -17.05 -4.57
CA TYR A 65 22.95 -17.94 -4.96
C TYR A 65 23.26 -17.82 -6.46
N GLU A 66 22.23 -17.82 -7.31
CA GLU A 66 22.39 -17.71 -8.77
C GLU A 66 22.87 -16.33 -9.22
N ILE A 67 22.45 -15.28 -8.51
CA ILE A 67 22.95 -13.91 -8.68
C ILE A 67 24.44 -13.83 -8.31
N THR A 68 24.83 -14.44 -7.19
CA THR A 68 26.24 -14.46 -6.73
C THR A 68 27.14 -15.24 -7.69
N GLN A 69 26.61 -16.26 -8.36
CA GLN A 69 27.30 -17.02 -9.41
C GLN A 69 27.36 -16.27 -10.76
N GLY A 70 26.88 -15.02 -10.84
CA GLY A 70 26.96 -14.17 -12.03
C GLY A 70 26.05 -14.59 -13.18
N ARG A 71 25.13 -15.54 -12.95
CA ARG A 71 24.20 -16.04 -13.99
C ARG A 71 22.98 -15.13 -14.16
N LEU A 72 22.65 -14.36 -13.14
CA LEU A 72 21.47 -13.51 -13.11
C LEU A 72 21.81 -12.12 -12.56
N ASP A 73 21.31 -11.09 -13.23
CA ASP A 73 21.45 -9.71 -12.77
C ASP A 73 20.33 -9.36 -11.77
N TYR A 74 20.74 -8.86 -10.60
CA TYR A 74 19.84 -8.48 -9.51
C TYR A 74 18.84 -7.41 -9.94
N ASP A 75 19.31 -6.36 -10.64
CA ASP A 75 18.47 -5.22 -11.00
C ASP A 75 17.38 -5.63 -12.01
N THR A 76 17.76 -6.45 -12.99
CA THR A 76 16.83 -7.03 -13.96
C THR A 76 15.78 -7.93 -13.30
N LEU A 77 16.19 -8.80 -12.36
CA LEU A 77 15.27 -9.66 -11.61
C LEU A 77 14.33 -8.86 -10.73
N PHE A 78 14.84 -7.86 -10.00
CA PHE A 78 14.04 -6.98 -9.16
C PHE A 78 12.94 -6.29 -9.98
N ARG A 79 13.29 -5.71 -11.13
CA ARG A 79 12.31 -5.07 -12.02
C ARG A 79 11.25 -6.05 -12.54
N ARG A 80 11.65 -7.26 -12.95
CA ARG A 80 10.72 -8.29 -13.44
C ARG A 80 9.76 -8.78 -12.35
N ILE A 81 10.27 -9.11 -11.17
CA ILE A 81 9.47 -9.62 -10.05
C ILE A 81 8.51 -8.53 -9.58
N ARG A 82 8.97 -7.29 -9.43
CA ARG A 82 8.13 -6.15 -9.08
C ARG A 82 6.99 -5.95 -10.08
N GLN A 83 7.29 -5.94 -11.38
CA GLN A 83 6.27 -5.77 -12.43
C GLN A 83 5.22 -6.89 -12.42
N ARG A 84 5.69 -8.14 -12.22
CA ARG A 84 4.82 -9.30 -12.12
C ARG A 84 3.85 -9.17 -10.94
N LEU A 85 4.37 -8.85 -9.75
CA LEU A 85 3.55 -8.73 -8.54
C LEU A 85 2.57 -7.55 -8.60
N ILE A 86 2.95 -6.42 -9.21
CA ILE A 86 2.03 -5.29 -9.47
C ILE A 86 0.85 -5.75 -10.32
N THR A 87 1.12 -6.52 -11.37
CA THR A 87 0.09 -7.02 -12.31
C THR A 87 -0.81 -8.06 -11.63
N GLU A 88 -0.24 -9.00 -10.88
CA GLU A 88 -0.99 -10.05 -10.18
C GLU A 88 -1.89 -9.48 -9.07
N ARG A 89 -1.41 -8.48 -8.32
CA ARG A 89 -2.17 -7.86 -7.22
C ARG A 89 -3.01 -6.65 -7.66
N LYS A 90 -3.01 -6.30 -8.96
CA LYS A 90 -3.69 -5.12 -9.52
C LYS A 90 -3.42 -3.83 -8.74
N ILE A 91 -2.19 -3.67 -8.25
CA ILE A 91 -1.79 -2.50 -7.47
C ILE A 91 -1.72 -1.32 -8.43
N VAL A 92 -2.40 -0.22 -8.10
CA VAL A 92 -2.31 1.04 -8.83
C VAL A 92 -1.19 1.85 -8.17
N LEU A 93 -0.11 2.11 -8.92
CA LEU A 93 1.05 2.91 -8.48
C LEU A 93 0.92 4.37 -8.90
#